data_AF-X0XE95-F1
#
_entry.id   AF-X0XE95-F1
#
_cell.length_a   1.000
_cell.length_b   1.000
_cell.length_c   1.000
_cell.angle_alpha   90.00
_cell.angle_beta   90.00
_cell.angle_gamma   90.00
#
_symmetry.space_group_name_H-M   'P 1'
#
loop_
_entity.id
_entity.type
_entity.pdbx_description
1 polymer ?
#
loop_
_entity_poly.entity_id
_entity_poly.type
_entity_poly.pdbx_seq_one_letter_code
_entity_poly.pdbx_strand_id
1 'polypeptide(L)' 'MKRIFINETTKYIGEKVKVCGWVNSRRDHGKIIFIDLRDRSGL' A
#
# COMPACT_ATOMS: atom_id res chain seq x y z
N MET A 1 15.93 -3.00 0.09
CA MET A 1 14.61 -3.67 0.11
C MET A 1 13.98 -3.53 -1.27
N LYS A 2 13.56 -4.65 -1.88
CA LYS A 2 13.01 -4.67 -3.25
C LYS A 2 11.60 -4.04 -3.26
N ARG A 3 11.30 -3.25 -4.28
CA ARG A 3 9.95 -2.70 -4.50
C ARG A 3 9.06 -3.77 -5.14
N ILE A 4 7.84 -3.92 -4.64
CA ILE A 4 6.82 -4.82 -5.21
C ILE A 4 5.61 -4.04 -5.71
N PHE A 5 4.77 -4.67 -6.54
CA PHE A 5 3.47 -4.12 -6.93
C PHE A 5 2.41 -4.44 -5.88
N ILE A 6 1.38 -3.59 -5.79
CA ILE A 6 0.31 -3.73 -4.80
C ILE A 6 -0.43 -5.06 -4.93
N ASN A 7 -0.69 -5.52 -6.16
CA ASN A 7 -1.36 -6.80 -6.40
C ASN A 7 -0.54 -8.05 -5.97
N GLU A 8 0.73 -7.89 -5.61
CA GLU A 8 1.60 -8.98 -5.13
C GLU A 8 1.71 -9.04 -3.61
N THR A 9 1.14 -8.08 -2.88
CA THR A 9 1.31 -7.93 -1.42
C THR A 9 0.88 -9.16 -0.62
N THR A 10 -0.11 -9.92 -1.10
CA THR A 10 -0.57 -11.16 -0.47
C THR A 10 0.49 -12.26 -0.39
N LYS A 11 1.55 -12.19 -1.22
CA LYS A 11 2.66 -13.16 -1.21
C LYS A 11 3.69 -12.88 -0.10
N TYR A 12 3.61 -11.74 0.59
CA TYR A 12 4.61 -11.28 1.55
C TYR A 12 4.02 -11.04 2.95
N ILE A 13 3.04 -11.85 3.35
CA ILE A 13 2.39 -11.74 4.65
C ILE A 13 3.41 -11.93 5.78
N GLY A 14 3.44 -10.98 6.72
CA GLY A 14 4.37 -10.99 7.85
C GLY A 14 5.74 -10.38 7.56
N GLU A 15 6.01 -9.99 6.31
CA GLU A 15 7.29 -9.38 5.92
C GLU A 15 7.21 -7.86 5.80
N LYS A 16 8.37 -7.19 5.92
CA LYS A 16 8.49 -5.76 5.59
C LYS A 16 8.67 -5.60 4.08
N VAL A 17 7.77 -4.87 3.44
CA VAL A 17 7.79 -4.61 1.99
C VAL A 17 7.92 -3.13 1.68
N LYS A 18 8.38 -2.81 0.46
CA LYS A 18 8.39 -1.44 -0.09
C LYS A 18 7.44 -1.36 -1.29
N VAL A 19 6.46 -0.47 -1.22
CA VAL A 19 5.54 -0.14 -2.32
C VAL A 19 5.68 1.34 -2.69
N CYS A 20 5.34 1.70 -3.93
CA CYS A 20 5.31 3.10 -4.38
C CYS A 20 4.13 3.30 -5.33
N GLY A 21 3.41 4.40 -5.15
CA GLY A 21 2.21 4.71 -5.92
C GLY A 21 1.66 6.09 -5.56
N TRP A 22 0.38 6.30 -5.86
CA TRP A 22 -0.36 7.52 -5.59
C TRP A 22 -1.44 7.26 -4.56
N VAL A 23 -1.75 8.26 -3.73
CA VAL A 23 -2.85 8.16 -2.75
C VAL A 23 -4.17 8.23 -3.52
N ASN A 24 -4.93 7.14 -3.49
CA ASN A 24 -6.27 7.06 -4.08
C ASN A 24 -7.32 7.61 -3.11
N SER A 25 -7.18 7.34 -1.82
CA SER A 25 -8.03 7.89 -0.75
C SER A 25 -7.25 8.02 0.54
N ARG A 26 -7.58 9.05 1.33
CA ARG A 26 -7.06 9.28 2.68
C ARG A 26 -8.23 9.46 3.62
N ARG A 27 -8.30 8.63 4.66
CA ARG A 27 -9.28 8.74 5.74
C ARG A 27 -8.56 8.95 7.06
N ASP A 28 -9.00 9.93 7.82
CA ASP A 28 -8.36 10.36 9.04
C ASP A 28 -9.37 10.28 10.19
N HIS A 29 -9.06 9.46 11.19
CA HIS A 29 -9.88 9.24 12.38
C HIS A 29 -9.15 9.77 13.63
N GLY A 30 -8.24 10.74 13.46
CA GLY A 30 -7.46 11.39 14.51
C GLY A 30 -6.30 10.54 15.01
N LYS A 31 -6.58 9.36 15.58
CA LYS A 31 -5.55 8.44 16.10
C LYS A 31 -5.00 7.48 15.05
N ILE A 32 -5.71 7.31 13.95
CA ILE A 32 -5.36 6.38 12.88
C ILE A 32 -5.67 7.03 11.52
N ILE A 33 -4.76 6.82 10.58
CA ILE A 33 -4.90 7.27 9.21
C ILE A 33 -4.93 6.03 8.33
N PHE A 34 -5.95 5.94 7.48
CA PHE A 34 -6.05 4.94 6.44
C PHE A 34 -5.68 5.60 5.11
N ILE A 35 -4.81 4.95 4.36
CA ILE A 35 -4.40 5.38 3.02
C ILE A 35 -4.67 4.23 2.09
N ASP A 36 -5.57 4.43 1.13
CA ASP A 36 -5.70 3.53 -0.01
C ASP A 36 -4.64 3.98 -1.02
N LEU A 37 -3.54 3.23 -1.10
CA LEU A 37 -2.46 3.47 -2.06
C LEU A 37 -2.77 2.72 -3.35
N ARG A 38 -2.62 3.37 -4.51
CA ARG A 38 -2.80 2.77 -5.84
C ARG A 38 -1.49 2.84 -6.61
N ASP A 39 -1.18 1.83 -7.40
CA ASP A 39 -0.10 1.86 -8.37
C ASP A 39 -0.61 1.41 -9.76
N ARG A 40 0.29 1.18 -10.73
CA ARG A 40 -0.11 0.76 -12.09
C ARG A 40 -0.81 -0.61 -12.13
N SER A 41 -0.62 -1.44 -11.11
CA SER A 41 -1.22 -2.77 -11.00
C SER A 41 -2.65 -2.71 -10.47
N GLY A 42 -3.05 -1.57 -9.90
CA GLY A 42 -4.38 -1.36 -9.34
C GLY A 42 -4.34 -0.89 -7.89
N LEU A 43 -5.43 -1.20 -7.20
CA LEU A 43 -5.63 -1.08 -5.75
C LEU A 43 -5.49 -2.45 -5.11
#